data_AF-A0AA35S997-F1
#
_entry.id   AF-A0AA35S997-F1
#
_cell.length_a   1.000
_cell.length_b   1.000
_cell.length_c   1.000
_cell.angle_alpha   90.00
_cell.angle_beta   90.00
_cell.angle_gamma   90.00
#
_symmetry.space_group_name_H-M   'P 1'
#
loop_
_entity.id
_entity.type
_entity.pdbx_description
1 polymer ?
#
loop_
_entity_poly.entity_id
_entity_poly.type
_entity_poly.pdbx_seq_one_letter_code
_entity_poly.pdbx_strand_id
1 'polypeptide(L)'
;MYPNGILVSRNFLKRSRLLEGQTTKLDISINYGSFEHEFLIVGAYDYFPTAYPEDTEVFVGNLGYLFEQVGDESLHQIWMKTRDDAVPQTIVDSLKDLGIHPIRIRDARALLTLDEERISVMRAVGLKTRLVLAMVGVEYLGVILFGVLWGVAIGIATAYLFVPFFRVSGDPIFALPPFVRHIAWGQIGILAFVFGTALLGSQSIILYWSTRRDLFQVLRMGQRE
;
A
#
# COMPACT_ATOMS: atom_id res chain seq x y z
N MET A 1 -3.75 -14.52 -39.82
CA MET A 1 -3.80 -14.42 -38.35
C MET A 1 -2.85 -15.49 -37.83
N TYR A 2 -1.87 -15.16 -37.00
CA TYR A 2 -0.92 -16.14 -36.45
C TYR A 2 -1.54 -16.75 -35.17
N PRO A 3 -1.95 -18.03 -35.15
CA PRO A 3 -2.59 -18.63 -33.98
C PRO A 3 -1.66 -18.68 -32.76
N ASN A 4 -0.36 -18.89 -33.02
CA ASN A 4 0.72 -18.85 -32.04
C ASN A 4 1.24 -17.42 -31.75
N GLY A 5 0.49 -16.39 -32.15
CA GLY A 5 0.85 -15.00 -31.89
C GLY A 5 0.57 -14.60 -30.45
N ILE A 6 1.51 -13.90 -29.81
CA ILE A 6 1.36 -13.32 -28.47
C ILE A 6 1.67 -11.83 -28.45
N LEU A 7 0.96 -11.10 -27.59
CA LEU A 7 1.29 -9.76 -27.17
C LEU A 7 2.03 -9.82 -25.83
N VAL A 8 3.09 -9.02 -25.73
CA VAL A 8 3.97 -8.98 -24.55
C VAL A 8 4.03 -7.55 -24.00
N SER A 9 4.44 -7.40 -22.75
CA SER A 9 4.61 -6.05 -22.19
C SER A 9 5.79 -5.33 -22.86
N ARG A 10 5.72 -3.99 -22.95
CA ARG A 10 6.86 -3.20 -23.45
C ARG A 10 8.10 -3.35 -22.56
N ASN A 11 7.91 -3.63 -21.26
CA ASN A 11 9.01 -3.90 -20.33
C ASN A 11 9.70 -5.23 -20.62
N PHE A 12 8.93 -6.27 -20.99
CA PHE A 12 9.46 -7.56 -21.39
C PHE A 12 10.42 -7.41 -22.58
N LEU A 13 10.01 -6.72 -23.65
CA LEU A 13 10.86 -6.51 -24.84
C LEU A 13 12.17 -5.78 -24.51
N LYS A 14 12.11 -4.73 -23.69
CA LYS A 14 13.30 -3.98 -23.28
C LYS A 14 14.29 -4.87 -22.51
N ARG A 15 13.79 -5.76 -21.65
CA ARG A 15 14.61 -6.64 -20.81
C ARG A 15 15.19 -7.82 -21.60
N SER A 16 14.38 -8.47 -22.42
CA SER A 16 14.78 -9.64 -23.22
C SER A 16 15.59 -9.26 -24.47
N ARG A 17 15.58 -7.98 -24.86
CA ARG A 17 16.15 -7.47 -26.12
C ARG A 17 15.52 -8.13 -27.35
N LEU A 18 14.34 -8.72 -27.20
CA LEU A 18 13.57 -9.25 -28.31
C LEU A 18 12.81 -8.12 -29.01
N LEU A 19 12.49 -8.35 -30.28
CA LEU A 19 11.71 -7.45 -31.12
C LEU A 19 10.42 -8.11 -31.57
N GLU A 20 9.44 -7.29 -31.95
CA GLU A 20 8.25 -7.75 -32.65
C GLU A 20 8.65 -8.50 -33.93
N GLY A 21 7.99 -9.63 -34.19
CA GLY A 21 8.33 -10.56 -35.28
C GLY A 21 9.30 -11.69 -34.90
N GLN A 22 9.88 -11.67 -33.70
CA GLN A 22 10.71 -12.77 -33.18
C GLN A 22 9.88 -13.76 -32.37
N THR A 23 10.42 -14.97 -32.17
CA THR A 23 9.81 -15.98 -31.31
C THR A 23 10.38 -15.96 -29.89
N THR A 24 9.55 -16.31 -28.91
CA THR A 24 9.96 -16.55 -27.53
C THR A 24 9.44 -17.89 -27.06
N LYS A 25 10.20 -18.57 -26.23
CA LYS A 25 9.77 -19.79 -25.55
C LYS A 25 9.09 -19.41 -24.24
N LEU A 26 7.88 -19.93 -24.03
CA LEU A 26 7.14 -19.78 -22.79
C LEU A 26 6.85 -21.17 -22.23
N ASP A 27 7.06 -21.33 -20.94
CA ASP A 27 6.64 -22.53 -20.23
C ASP A 27 5.21 -22.33 -19.73
N ILE A 28 4.31 -23.20 -20.19
CA ILE A 28 2.89 -23.18 -19.84
C ILE A 28 2.66 -24.25 -18.79
N SER A 29 2.52 -23.81 -17.54
CA SER A 29 2.20 -24.70 -16.43
C SER A 29 0.69 -24.84 -16.26
N ILE A 30 0.20 -26.07 -16.39
CA ILE A 30 -1.17 -26.48 -16.05
C ILE A 30 -1.14 -27.51 -14.92
N ASN A 31 -2.33 -27.90 -14.42
CA ASN A 31 -2.47 -28.83 -13.31
C ASN A 31 -1.77 -30.19 -13.51
N TYR A 32 -1.52 -30.60 -14.76
CA TYR A 32 -0.98 -31.91 -15.11
C TYR A 32 0.46 -31.88 -15.67
N GLY A 33 1.10 -30.72 -15.76
CA GLY A 33 2.47 -30.58 -16.28
C GLY A 33 2.82 -29.18 -16.77
N SER A 34 4.09 -28.96 -17.09
CA SER A 34 4.55 -27.75 -17.77
C SER A 34 5.06 -28.09 -19.17
N PHE A 35 4.67 -27.29 -20.15
CA PHE A 35 4.99 -27.50 -21.56
C PHE A 35 5.64 -26.24 -22.13
N GLU A 36 6.87 -26.39 -22.61
CA GLU A 36 7.57 -25.31 -23.29
C GLU A 36 7.10 -25.21 -24.74
N HIS A 37 6.62 -24.03 -25.14
CA HIS A 37 6.18 -23.77 -26.49
C HIS A 37 6.74 -22.46 -27.06
N GLU A 38 7.00 -22.45 -28.37
CA GLU A 38 7.40 -21.25 -29.10
C GLU A 38 6.19 -20.41 -29.54
N PHE A 39 6.26 -19.12 -29.24
CA PHE A 39 5.25 -18.13 -29.61
C PHE A 39 5.86 -17.00 -30.42
N LEU A 40 5.13 -16.52 -31.44
CA LEU A 40 5.51 -15.36 -32.24
C LEU A 40 5.08 -14.07 -31.52
N ILE A 41 6.02 -13.16 -31.27
CA ILE A 41 5.70 -11.84 -30.73
C ILE A 41 5.09 -11.00 -31.85
N VAL A 42 3.79 -10.75 -31.78
CA VAL A 42 3.06 -9.98 -32.80
C VAL A 42 2.89 -8.50 -32.43
N GLY A 43 3.22 -8.12 -31.19
CA GLY A 43 3.14 -6.74 -30.75
C GLY A 43 3.43 -6.56 -29.26
N ALA A 44 3.61 -5.30 -28.86
CA ALA A 44 3.75 -4.90 -27.47
C ALA A 44 2.54 -4.12 -26.94
N TYR A 45 2.22 -4.29 -25.67
CA TYR A 45 1.26 -3.45 -24.95
C TYR A 45 1.96 -2.66 -23.83
N ASP A 46 1.43 -1.45 -23.57
CA ASP A 46 1.87 -0.60 -22.45
C ASP A 46 1.07 -0.87 -21.19
N TYR A 47 -0.22 -1.19 -21.34
CA TYR A 47 -1.12 -1.48 -20.23
C TYR A 47 -2.13 -2.57 -20.63
N PHE A 48 -2.35 -3.53 -19.73
CA PHE A 48 -3.41 -4.53 -19.85
C PHE A 48 -4.26 -4.52 -18.56
N PRO A 49 -5.60 -4.46 -18.65
CA PRO A 49 -6.46 -4.44 -17.47
C PRO A 49 -6.15 -5.62 -16.55
N THR A 50 -5.99 -5.37 -15.25
CA THR A 50 -5.65 -6.35 -14.20
C THR A 50 -4.20 -6.89 -14.19
N ALA A 51 -3.38 -6.53 -15.18
CA ALA A 51 -1.97 -6.90 -15.23
C ALA A 51 -1.08 -5.72 -14.81
N TYR A 52 -0.55 -5.77 -13.59
CA TYR A 52 0.38 -4.75 -13.08
C TYR A 52 1.82 -5.26 -13.24
N PRO A 53 2.68 -4.59 -14.02
CA PRO A 53 4.03 -5.08 -14.36
C PRO A 53 4.95 -5.34 -13.18
N GLU A 54 4.64 -4.78 -12.01
CA GLU A 54 5.44 -4.91 -10.80
C GLU A 54 5.20 -6.24 -10.06
N ASP A 55 4.06 -6.88 -10.29
CA ASP A 55 3.67 -8.10 -9.58
C ASP A 55 3.90 -9.35 -10.42
N THR A 56 3.59 -9.33 -11.71
CA THR A 56 3.66 -10.51 -12.59
C THR A 56 3.75 -10.10 -14.06
N GLU A 57 4.63 -10.77 -14.81
CA GLU A 57 4.71 -10.61 -16.26
C GLU A 57 3.49 -11.27 -16.92
N VAL A 58 2.74 -10.53 -17.74
CA VAL A 58 1.52 -11.04 -18.38
C VAL A 58 1.71 -11.13 -19.89
N PHE A 59 1.26 -12.26 -20.44
CA PHE A 59 1.26 -12.53 -21.87
C PHE A 59 -0.18 -12.66 -22.34
N VAL A 60 -0.49 -12.11 -23.51
CA VAL A 60 -1.83 -12.19 -24.10
C VAL A 60 -1.73 -12.96 -25.40
N GLY A 61 -2.38 -14.12 -25.47
CA GLY A 61 -2.35 -15.00 -26.63
C GLY A 61 -3.74 -15.50 -27.01
N ASN A 62 -3.79 -16.38 -28.01
CA ASN A 62 -5.02 -17.04 -28.40
C ASN A 62 -5.30 -18.23 -27.47
N LEU A 63 -6.46 -18.19 -26.79
CA LEU A 63 -6.87 -19.25 -25.86
C LEU A 63 -7.13 -20.59 -26.56
N GLY A 64 -7.76 -20.57 -27.74
CA GLY A 64 -8.02 -21.78 -28.52
C GLY A 64 -6.72 -22.47 -28.94
N TYR A 65 -5.72 -21.70 -29.35
CA TYR A 65 -4.38 -22.24 -29.65
C TYR A 65 -3.73 -22.88 -28.42
N LEU A 66 -3.86 -22.27 -27.23
CA LEU A 66 -3.36 -22.87 -25.99
C LEU A 66 -4.09 -24.17 -25.65
N PHE A 67 -5.41 -24.22 -25.80
CA PHE A 67 -6.19 -25.43 -25.57
C PHE A 67 -5.86 -26.56 -26.55
N GLU A 68 -5.69 -26.25 -27.84
CA GLU A 68 -5.26 -27.21 -28.84
C GLU A 68 -3.87 -27.78 -28.52
N GLN A 69 -2.94 -26.92 -28.09
CA GLN A 69 -1.57 -27.32 -27.82
C GLN A 69 -1.43 -28.14 -26.54
N VAL A 70 -2.21 -27.81 -25.52
CA VAL A 70 -2.18 -28.46 -24.20
C VAL A 70 -3.12 -29.67 -24.15
N GLY A 71 -4.15 -29.71 -25.00
CA GLY A 71 -5.18 -30.76 -25.03
C GLY A 71 -6.14 -30.71 -23.84
N ASP A 72 -6.22 -29.58 -23.12
CA ASP A 72 -7.04 -29.40 -21.93
C ASP A 72 -7.78 -28.06 -21.96
N GLU A 73 -9.12 -28.11 -21.94
CA GLU A 73 -10.01 -26.94 -21.82
C GLU A 73 -10.30 -26.64 -20.34
N SER A 74 -9.23 -26.38 -19.59
CA SER A 74 -9.31 -26.14 -18.15
C SER A 74 -10.21 -24.96 -17.77
N LEU A 75 -10.66 -24.96 -16.51
CA LEU A 75 -11.53 -23.91 -15.95
C LEU A 75 -10.90 -22.53 -16.11
N HIS A 76 -11.59 -21.65 -16.84
CA HIS A 76 -11.15 -20.30 -17.13
C HIS A 76 -12.25 -19.29 -16.82
N GLN A 77 -11.87 -18.01 -16.76
CA GLN A 77 -12.81 -16.91 -16.55
C GLN A 77 -13.21 -16.33 -17.90
N ILE A 78 -14.51 -16.20 -18.11
CA ILE A 78 -15.06 -15.57 -19.32
C ILE A 78 -15.54 -14.18 -18.94
N TRP A 79 -14.99 -13.17 -19.60
CA TRP A 79 -15.47 -11.80 -19.47
C TRP A 79 -16.58 -11.57 -20.49
N MET A 80 -17.76 -11.18 -20.00
CA MET A 80 -18.91 -10.91 -20.84
C MET A 80 -19.35 -9.47 -20.67
N LYS A 81 -19.53 -8.78 -21.80
CA LYS A 81 -20.20 -7.49 -21.82
C LYS A 81 -21.71 -7.73 -21.78
N THR A 82 -22.36 -7.20 -20.76
CA THR A 82 -23.81 -7.26 -20.60
C THR A 82 -24.43 -5.92 -20.98
N ARG A 83 -25.73 -5.90 -21.28
CA ARG A 83 -26.46 -4.64 -21.42
C ARG A 83 -26.53 -3.92 -20.06
N ASP A 84 -26.67 -2.60 -20.09
CA ASP A 84 -26.68 -1.77 -18.87
C ASP A 84 -27.89 -2.05 -17.97
N ASP A 85 -29.01 -2.47 -18.56
CA ASP A 85 -30.25 -2.83 -17.87
C ASP A 85 -30.32 -4.31 -17.45
N ALA A 86 -29.26 -5.09 -17.72
CA ALA A 86 -29.30 -6.52 -17.50
C ALA A 86 -29.18 -6.85 -16.00
N VAL A 87 -30.18 -7.59 -15.49
CA VAL A 87 -30.20 -8.09 -14.12
C VAL A 87 -29.24 -9.28 -13.99
N PRO A 88 -28.21 -9.21 -13.13
CA PRO A 88 -27.18 -10.26 -13.03
C PRO A 88 -27.74 -11.64 -12.71
N GLN A 89 -28.74 -11.71 -11.83
CA GLN A 89 -29.34 -12.97 -11.41
C GLN A 89 -30.02 -13.70 -12.57
N THR A 90 -30.74 -12.98 -13.42
CA THR A 90 -31.39 -13.54 -14.61
C THR A 90 -30.38 -14.13 -15.60
N ILE A 91 -29.19 -13.50 -15.72
CA ILE A 91 -28.10 -14.04 -16.56
C ILE A 91 -27.60 -15.36 -15.97
N VAL A 92 -27.38 -15.40 -14.65
CA VAL A 92 -26.89 -16.60 -13.96
C VAL A 92 -27.87 -17.75 -14.09
N ASP A 93 -29.17 -17.49 -13.95
CA ASP A 93 -30.19 -18.53 -14.08
C ASP A 93 -30.30 -19.01 -15.53
N SER A 94 -30.22 -18.09 -16.51
CA SER A 94 -30.17 -18.46 -17.94
C SER A 94 -28.95 -19.32 -18.28
N LEU A 95 -27.78 -19.06 -17.67
CA LEU A 95 -26.59 -19.89 -17.84
C LEU A 95 -26.80 -21.29 -17.25
N LYS A 96 -27.43 -21.40 -16.08
CA LYS A 96 -27.74 -22.70 -15.46
C LYS A 96 -28.73 -23.51 -16.29
N ASP A 97 -29.73 -22.86 -16.89
CA ASP A 97 -30.69 -23.51 -17.79
C ASP A 97 -30.01 -24.05 -19.06
N LEU A 98 -28.92 -23.42 -19.50
CA LEU A 98 -28.05 -23.91 -20.57
C LEU A 98 -27.06 -25.01 -20.11
N GLY A 99 -27.15 -25.46 -18.85
CA GLY A 99 -26.25 -26.45 -18.27
C GLY A 99 -24.88 -25.90 -17.87
N ILE A 100 -24.70 -24.58 -17.90
CA ILE A 100 -23.47 -23.91 -17.49
C ILE A 100 -23.61 -23.53 -16.01
N HIS A 101 -22.73 -24.05 -15.17
CA HIS A 101 -22.72 -23.77 -13.74
C HIS A 101 -21.47 -22.96 -13.36
N PRO A 102 -21.55 -21.61 -13.31
CA PRO A 102 -20.41 -20.78 -12.97
C PRO A 102 -19.94 -21.05 -11.53
N ILE A 103 -18.66 -21.37 -11.36
CA ILE A 103 -18.05 -21.56 -10.03
C ILE A 103 -17.90 -20.23 -9.31
N ARG A 104 -17.56 -19.16 -10.06
CA ARG A 104 -17.37 -17.81 -9.49
C ARG A 104 -17.98 -16.77 -10.41
N ILE A 105 -18.90 -15.98 -9.86
CA ILE A 105 -19.56 -14.88 -10.56
C ILE A 105 -18.98 -13.57 -10.04
N ARG A 106 -18.60 -12.68 -10.96
CA ARG A 106 -18.14 -11.32 -10.63
C ARG A 106 -18.91 -10.33 -11.48
N ASP A 107 -19.64 -9.44 -10.84
CA ASP A 107 -20.28 -8.32 -11.50
C ASP A 107 -19.41 -7.07 -11.34
N ALA A 108 -18.83 -6.61 -12.46
CA ALA A 108 -18.00 -5.42 -12.46
C ALA A 108 -18.77 -4.16 -12.03
N ARG A 109 -20.07 -4.04 -12.35
CA ARG A 109 -20.88 -2.88 -11.94
C ARG A 109 -21.13 -2.88 -10.45
N ALA A 110 -21.47 -4.04 -9.88
CA ALA A 110 -21.61 -4.19 -8.44
C ALA A 110 -20.28 -3.91 -7.69
N LEU A 111 -19.15 -4.33 -8.26
CA LEU A 111 -17.83 -4.04 -7.69
C LEU A 111 -17.50 -2.54 -7.70
N LEU A 112 -17.90 -1.80 -8.74
CA LEU A 112 -17.73 -0.34 -8.79
C LEU A 112 -18.59 0.36 -7.72
N THR A 113 -19.85 -0.07 -7.52
CA THR A 113 -20.69 0.49 -6.46
C THR A 113 -20.19 0.16 -5.05
N LEU A 114 -19.59 -1.02 -4.84
CA LEU A 114 -19.03 -1.42 -3.55
C LEU A 114 -17.75 -0.66 -3.20
N ASP A 115 -16.88 -0.40 -4.18
CA ASP A 115 -15.65 0.37 -3.97
C ASP A 115 -15.97 1.86 -3.71
N GLU A 116 -17.00 2.36 -4.40
CA GLU A 116 -17.61 3.65 -4.06
C GLU A 116 -18.17 3.65 -2.64
N GLU A 117 -18.75 2.58 -2.12
CA GLU A 117 -19.37 2.55 -0.79
C GLU A 117 -18.37 2.74 0.36
N ARG A 118 -17.19 2.09 0.32
CA ARG A 118 -16.14 2.29 1.35
C ARG A 118 -15.61 3.72 1.37
N ILE A 119 -15.44 4.34 0.20
CA ILE A 119 -15.00 5.73 0.05
C ILE A 119 -16.17 6.72 0.33
N SER A 120 -17.40 6.31 0.02
CA SER A 120 -18.63 7.06 0.19
C SER A 120 -19.04 7.12 1.65
N VAL A 121 -18.92 6.07 2.46
CA VAL A 121 -19.17 6.16 3.92
C VAL A 121 -18.25 7.21 4.56
N MET A 122 -16.96 7.25 4.20
CA MET A 122 -16.04 8.29 4.69
C MET A 122 -16.41 9.71 4.22
N ARG A 123 -16.98 9.87 3.02
CA ARG A 123 -17.46 11.18 2.51
C ARG A 123 -18.88 11.53 2.99
N ALA A 124 -19.73 10.55 3.25
CA ALA A 124 -21.14 10.67 3.63
C ALA A 124 -21.33 11.02 5.11
N VAL A 125 -20.37 10.67 5.98
CA VAL A 125 -20.29 11.22 7.35
C VAL A 125 -19.97 12.73 7.33
N GLY A 126 -19.60 13.31 6.17
CA GLY A 126 -19.52 14.77 6.01
C GLY A 126 -18.36 15.41 6.78
N LEU A 127 -17.39 14.62 7.26
CA LEU A 127 -16.18 15.15 7.88
C LEU A 127 -15.35 15.84 6.80
N LYS A 128 -15.51 17.17 6.70
CA LYS A 128 -14.67 18.03 5.87
C LYS A 128 -13.21 17.65 6.13
N THR A 129 -12.37 17.51 5.10
CA THR A 129 -10.93 17.21 5.23
C THR A 129 -10.23 18.08 6.29
N ARG A 130 -10.72 19.32 6.48
CA ARG A 130 -10.28 20.26 7.52
C ARG A 130 -10.53 19.77 8.96
N LEU A 131 -11.62 19.04 9.21
CA LEU A 131 -11.97 18.51 10.52
C LEU A 131 -11.10 17.31 10.89
N VAL A 132 -10.78 16.44 9.94
CA VAL A 132 -9.82 15.34 10.13
C VAL A 132 -8.43 15.91 10.41
N LEU A 133 -7.98 16.89 9.62
CA LEU A 133 -6.71 17.58 9.89
C LEU A 133 -6.69 18.25 11.27
N ALA A 134 -7.81 18.85 11.69
CA ALA A 134 -7.93 19.49 13.00
C ALA A 134 -7.85 18.46 14.14
N MET A 135 -8.54 17.32 14.02
CA MET A 135 -8.52 16.24 15.00
C MET A 135 -7.10 15.68 15.18
N VAL A 136 -6.44 15.35 14.07
CA VAL A 136 -5.06 14.87 14.06
C VAL A 136 -4.10 15.93 14.63
N GLY A 137 -4.33 17.21 14.31
CA GLY A 137 -3.56 18.32 14.89
C GLY A 137 -3.69 18.41 16.41
N VAL A 138 -4.91 18.26 16.95
CA VAL A 138 -5.16 18.26 18.40
C VAL A 138 -4.48 17.07 19.08
N GLU A 139 -4.54 15.88 18.49
CA GLU A 139 -3.88 14.69 19.02
C GLU A 139 -2.35 14.89 19.12
N TYR A 140 -1.72 15.36 18.04
CA TYR A 140 -0.28 15.62 18.05
C TYR A 140 0.13 16.72 19.04
N LEU A 141 -0.67 17.79 19.17
CA LEU A 141 -0.43 18.81 20.19
C LEU A 141 -0.46 18.20 21.60
N GLY A 142 -1.42 17.31 21.87
CA GLY A 142 -1.52 16.58 23.13
C GLY A 142 -0.27 15.75 23.42
N VAL A 143 0.19 14.96 22.44
CA VAL A 143 1.40 14.12 22.55
C VAL A 143 2.65 14.96 22.81
N ILE A 144 2.82 16.07 22.08
CA ILE A 144 3.99 16.95 22.23
C ILE A 144 3.99 17.61 23.60
N LEU A 145 2.85 18.16 24.03
CA LEU A 145 2.74 18.79 25.35
C LEU A 145 3.04 17.78 26.46
N PHE A 146 2.44 16.59 26.38
CA PHE A 146 2.68 15.53 27.35
C PHE A 146 4.16 15.12 27.39
N GLY A 147 4.78 14.90 26.23
CA GLY A 147 6.19 14.52 26.14
C GLY A 147 7.14 15.58 26.69
N VAL A 148 6.91 16.86 26.39
CA VAL A 148 7.72 17.97 26.90
C VAL A 148 7.56 18.09 28.42
N LEU A 149 6.33 18.03 28.95
CA LEU A 149 6.07 18.12 30.39
C LEU A 149 6.74 16.98 31.16
N TRP A 150 6.55 15.73 30.70
CA TRP A 150 7.18 14.59 31.34
C TRP A 150 8.70 14.58 31.18
N GLY A 151 9.23 15.02 30.03
CA GLY A 151 10.66 15.16 29.81
C GLY A 151 11.31 16.15 30.77
N VAL A 152 10.69 17.31 30.97
CA VAL A 152 11.14 18.31 31.95
C VAL A 152 11.03 17.76 33.38
N ALA A 153 9.92 17.12 33.73
CA ALA A 153 9.71 16.54 35.06
C ALA A 153 10.76 15.46 35.38
N ILE A 154 11.01 14.56 34.44
CA ILE A 154 12.03 13.52 34.58
C ILE A 154 13.42 14.15 34.66
N GLY A 155 13.75 15.11 33.81
CA GLY A 155 15.05 15.80 33.85
C GLY A 155 15.32 16.50 35.18
N ILE A 156 14.30 17.14 35.76
CA ILE A 156 14.37 17.73 37.10
C ILE A 156 14.55 16.60 38.14
N ALA A 157 13.74 15.54 38.10
CA ALA A 157 13.86 14.43 39.04
C ALA A 157 15.26 13.79 39.01
N THR A 158 15.84 13.60 37.82
CA THR A 158 17.22 13.14 37.62
C THR A 158 18.20 14.11 38.27
N ALA A 159 18.08 15.42 38.06
CA ALA A 159 18.95 16.41 38.73
C ALA A 159 18.82 16.33 40.27
N TYR A 160 17.63 16.06 40.80
CA TYR A 160 17.44 15.90 42.24
C TYR A 160 18.11 14.65 42.79
N LEU A 161 18.04 13.54 42.05
CA LEU A 161 18.55 12.23 42.47
C LEU A 161 20.06 12.16 42.33
N PHE A 162 20.63 12.66 41.24
CA PHE A 162 22.06 12.48 40.92
C PHE A 162 22.98 13.56 41.52
N VAL A 163 22.52 14.81 41.71
CA VAL A 163 23.37 15.89 42.29
C VAL A 163 24.02 15.50 43.63
N PRO A 164 23.32 14.83 44.57
CA PRO A 164 23.91 14.37 45.84
C PRO A 164 25.02 13.31 45.68
N PHE A 165 25.02 12.51 44.61
CA PHE A 165 25.98 11.43 44.41
C PHE A 165 27.32 11.90 43.82
N PHE A 166 27.44 13.15 43.35
CA PHE A 166 28.71 13.71 42.88
C PHE A 166 29.76 13.91 43.99
N ARG A 167 29.46 13.54 45.25
CA ARG A 167 30.37 13.58 46.41
C ARG A 167 31.45 12.48 46.43
N VAL A 168 31.52 11.62 45.41
CA VAL A 168 32.48 10.51 45.35
C VAL A 168 33.83 10.98 44.80
N SER A 169 34.55 11.80 45.55
CA SER A 169 36.00 12.01 45.39
C SER A 169 36.67 11.64 46.71
N GLY A 170 37.50 10.59 46.68
CA GLY A 170 37.95 9.82 47.84
C GLY A 170 39.04 10.46 48.70
N ASP A 171 38.97 11.76 48.98
CA ASP A 171 39.97 12.45 49.82
C ASP A 171 39.33 13.05 51.09
N PRO A 172 39.60 12.50 52.29
CA PRO A 172 38.98 12.93 53.56
C PRO A 172 39.28 14.37 53.98
N ILE A 173 40.27 15.01 53.34
CA ILE A 173 40.78 16.33 53.71
C ILE A 173 40.02 17.46 52.99
N PHE A 174 39.38 17.16 51.85
CA PHE A 174 38.60 18.12 51.06
C PHE A 174 37.13 17.71 50.98
N ALA A 175 36.41 17.82 52.10
CA ALA A 175 34.95 17.75 52.09
C ALA A 175 34.40 18.98 51.34
N LEU A 176 34.15 18.83 50.04
CA LEU A 176 33.54 19.87 49.23
C LEU A 176 32.19 20.27 49.87
N PRO A 177 31.92 21.57 50.09
CA PRO A 177 30.66 22.03 50.65
C PRO A 177 29.47 21.51 49.82
N PRO A 178 28.29 21.32 50.42
CA PRO A 178 27.17 20.69 49.76
C PRO A 178 26.78 21.45 48.49
N PHE A 179 26.81 20.75 47.34
CA PHE A 179 26.34 21.31 46.09
C PHE A 179 24.86 21.66 46.19
N VAL A 180 24.55 22.95 46.04
CA VAL A 180 23.19 23.46 45.97
C VAL A 180 22.72 23.37 44.52
N ARG A 181 21.54 22.80 44.30
CA ARG A 181 20.95 22.69 42.96
C ARG A 181 20.52 24.08 42.48
N HIS A 182 21.27 24.63 41.53
CA HIS A 182 20.86 25.80 40.76
C HIS A 182 20.18 25.37 39.47
N ILE A 183 18.85 25.27 39.50
CA ILE A 183 18.05 24.91 38.32
C ILE A 183 17.97 26.15 37.42
N ALA A 184 18.61 26.07 36.25
CA ALA A 184 18.57 27.13 35.25
C ALA A 184 17.23 27.12 34.49
N TRP A 185 16.17 27.65 35.12
CA TRP A 185 14.81 27.69 34.56
C TRP A 185 14.75 28.28 33.15
N GLY A 186 15.57 29.32 32.86
CA GLY A 186 15.66 29.89 31.53
C GLY A 186 16.18 28.90 30.48
N GLN A 187 17.21 28.11 30.81
CA GLN A 187 17.77 27.09 29.90
C GLN A 187 16.81 25.93 29.68
N ILE A 188 16.10 25.49 30.72
CA ILE A 188 15.05 24.47 30.60
C ILE A 188 13.92 24.96 29.69
N GLY A 189 13.49 26.22 29.84
CA GLY A 189 12.47 26.82 28.98
C GLY A 189 12.89 26.87 27.51
N ILE A 190 14.13 27.28 27.24
CA ILE A 190 14.68 27.30 25.88
C ILE A 190 14.76 25.89 25.31
N LEU A 191 15.24 24.92 26.08
CA LEU A 191 15.34 23.53 25.63
C LEU A 191 13.95 22.94 25.32
N ALA A 192 12.98 23.16 26.20
CA ALA A 192 11.59 22.72 26.00
C ALA A 192 10.97 23.37 24.75
N PHE A 193 11.25 24.65 24.51
CA PHE A 193 10.77 25.36 23.32
C PHE A 193 11.42 24.83 22.02
N VAL A 194 12.74 24.62 22.01
CA VAL A 194 13.45 24.06 20.86
C VAL A 194 12.97 22.63 20.56
N PHE A 195 12.83 21.78 21.56
CA PHE A 195 12.29 20.43 21.38
C PHE A 195 10.83 20.43 20.91
N GLY A 196 9.98 21.25 21.52
CA GLY A 196 8.58 21.37 21.12
C GLY A 196 8.41 21.83 19.68
N THR A 197 9.18 22.85 19.26
CA THR A 197 9.16 23.36 17.88
C THR A 197 9.73 22.36 16.88
N ALA A 198 10.81 21.65 17.22
CA ALA A 198 11.37 20.59 16.38
C ALA A 198 10.37 19.44 16.17
N LEU A 199 9.69 18.99 17.24
CA LEU A 199 8.66 17.95 17.15
C LEU A 199 7.47 18.41 16.32
N LEU A 200 6.98 19.63 16.52
CA LEU A 200 5.91 20.21 15.70
C LEU A 200 6.28 20.28 14.22
N GLY A 201 7.52 20.70 13.92
CA GLY A 201 8.06 20.73 12.56
C GLY A 201 8.08 19.34 11.93
N SER A 202 8.59 18.34 12.65
CA SER A 202 8.59 16.94 12.20
C SER A 202 7.18 16.42 11.90
N GLN A 203 6.21 16.66 12.79
CA GLN A 203 4.83 16.21 12.57
C GLN A 203 4.18 16.92 11.38
N SER A 204 4.44 18.22 11.22
CA SER A 204 3.91 19.00 10.10
C SER A 204 4.45 18.51 8.75
N ILE A 205 5.73 18.13 8.70
CA ILE A 205 6.36 17.53 7.52
C ILE A 205 5.70 16.17 7.23
N ILE A 206 5.57 15.29 8.22
CA ILE A 206 4.93 13.99 8.03
C ILE A 206 3.49 14.13 7.53
N LEU A 207 2.70 15.03 8.13
CA LEU A 207 1.31 15.29 7.74
C LEU A 207 1.22 15.81 6.31
N TYR A 208 2.08 16.76 5.94
CA TYR A 208 2.15 17.31 4.59
C TYR A 208 2.54 16.25 3.55
N TRP A 209 3.54 15.43 3.85
CA TRP A 209 3.98 14.35 2.97
C TRP A 209 2.92 13.24 2.86
N SER A 210 2.27 12.89 3.96
CA SER A 210 1.19 11.89 3.99
C SER A 210 0.02 12.31 3.11
N THR A 211 -0.37 13.58 3.15
CA THR A 211 -1.47 14.10 2.31
C THR A 211 -1.12 14.16 0.83
N ARG A 212 0.17 14.13 0.47
CA ARG A 212 0.66 14.22 -0.91
C ARG A 212 1.09 12.90 -1.54
N ARG A 213 1.24 11.82 -0.77
CA ARG A 213 1.52 10.49 -1.31
C ARG A 213 0.20 9.87 -1.74
N ASP A 214 0.10 9.52 -3.02
CA ASP A 214 -1.13 9.04 -3.65
C ASP A 214 -1.78 7.91 -2.84
N LEU A 215 -3.01 8.18 -2.38
CA LEU A 215 -3.95 7.24 -1.75
C LEU A 215 -4.19 5.97 -2.57
N PHE A 216 -3.78 5.96 -3.85
CA PHE A 216 -3.87 4.83 -4.76
C PHE A 216 -3.08 3.59 -4.30
N GLN A 217 -2.03 3.73 -3.49
CA GLN A 217 -1.33 2.56 -2.93
C GLN A 217 -2.02 1.96 -1.70
N VAL A 218 -2.75 2.76 -0.91
CA VAL A 218 -3.38 2.30 0.34
C VAL A 218 -4.70 1.56 0.05
N LEU A 219 -5.45 1.98 -0.99
CA LEU A 219 -6.63 1.24 -1.47
C LEU A 219 -6.29 -0.20 -1.92
N ARG A 220 -5.04 -0.46 -2.34
CA ARG A 220 -4.56 -1.79 -2.74
C ARG A 220 -4.26 -2.72 -1.56
N MET A 221 -4.04 -2.20 -0.34
CA MET A 221 -3.79 -3.05 0.85
C MET A 221 -5.08 -3.63 1.46
N GLY A 222 -6.24 -3.02 1.22
CA GLY A 222 -7.54 -3.51 1.70
C GLY A 222 -8.13 -4.67 0.91
N GLN A 223 -7.46 -5.16 -0.14
CA GLN A 223 -7.85 -6.33 -0.94
C GLN A 223 -7.10 -7.62 -0.53
N ARG A 224 -6.38 -7.60 0.60
CA ARG A 224 -5.65 -8.75 1.15
C ARG A 224 -6.24 -9.35 2.43
N GLU A 225 -7.47 -8.97 2.79
CA GLU A 225 -8.24 -9.62 3.85
C GLU A 225 -9.51 -10.27 3.29
#